data_AF-J9BHS4-F1
#
_entry.id   AF-J9BHS4-F1
#
_cell.length_a   1.000
_cell.length_b   1.000
_cell.length_c   1.000
_cell.angle_alpha   90.00
_cell.angle_beta   90.00
_cell.angle_gamma   90.00
#
_symmetry.space_group_name_H-M   'P 1'
#
loop_
_entity.id
_entity.type
_entity.pdbx_description
1 polymer ?
#
loop_
_entity_poly.entity_id
_entity_poly.type
_entity_poly.pdbx_seq_one_letter_code
_entity_poly.pdbx_strand_id
1 'polypeptide(L)'
;MDVLYQNIQNFSANLSEGAMDSTLSHNKPFAHMACERWLHARLDNLRTKSVFNHRTEYEYLPQKLEKSFVDFNVKEKNIRGETLIMSVIRYELDKANQVRYINLLIRSGCDPSEPDERQLRTPLMLACLMRNDTVAHHLIMQNVNLMAVDKMGNTVLMYAAMYSQSSLLNFLVEELTRRWCIEAFRTKNLMGYTAESLARKNERYMFSM
;
A
#
# COMPACT_ATOMS: atom_id res chain seq x y z
N MET A 1 -18.05 -39.87 -17.47
CA MET A 1 -17.69 -39.36 -16.13
C MET A 1 -16.23 -39.72 -15.80
N ASP A 2 -15.27 -39.63 -16.74
CA ASP A 2 -13.87 -40.06 -16.42
C ASP A 2 -12.74 -39.41 -17.25
N VAL A 3 -13.00 -38.32 -18.00
CA VAL A 3 -11.91 -37.63 -18.74
C VAL A 3 -11.63 -36.21 -18.21
N LEU A 4 -12.55 -35.64 -17.42
CA LEU A 4 -12.35 -34.34 -16.77
C LEU A 4 -11.65 -34.43 -15.41
N TYR A 5 -11.54 -35.62 -14.80
CA TYR A 5 -10.88 -35.83 -13.52
C TYR A 5 -9.37 -36.11 -13.61
N GLN A 6 -8.87 -36.57 -14.77
CA GLN A 6 -7.43 -36.86 -14.96
C GLN A 6 -6.59 -35.62 -15.29
N ASN A 7 -7.18 -34.56 -15.86
CA ASN A 7 -6.44 -33.34 -16.19
C ASN A 7 -6.16 -32.42 -14.98
N ILE A 8 -6.78 -32.69 -13.82
CA ILE A 8 -6.59 -31.91 -12.60
C ILE A 8 -5.45 -32.50 -11.73
N GLN A 9 -5.18 -33.81 -11.81
CA GLN A 9 -4.07 -34.43 -11.08
C GLN A 9 -2.71 -34.31 -11.78
N ASN A 10 -2.67 -34.07 -13.09
CA ASN A 10 -1.40 -33.85 -13.80
C ASN A 10 -0.82 -32.44 -13.63
N PHE A 11 -1.58 -31.49 -13.07
CA PHE A 11 -1.06 -30.15 -12.76
C PHE A 11 -0.47 -30.02 -11.35
N SER A 12 -0.69 -31.01 -10.46
CA SER A 12 -0.18 -31.02 -9.09
C SER A 12 1.14 -31.78 -8.91
N ALA A 13 1.72 -32.35 -9.96
CA ALA A 13 2.91 -33.23 -9.86
C ALA A 13 4.19 -32.70 -10.54
N ASN A 14 4.20 -31.49 -11.11
CA ASN A 14 5.41 -30.89 -11.73
C ASN A 14 5.96 -29.67 -10.95
N LEU A 15 5.72 -29.61 -9.64
CA LEU A 15 6.31 -28.62 -8.74
C LEU A 15 7.42 -29.22 -7.88
N SER A 16 8.42 -29.84 -8.51
CA SER A 16 9.77 -30.01 -7.93
C SER A 16 10.71 -30.64 -8.94
N GLU A 17 11.54 -29.81 -9.59
CA GLU A 17 12.96 -30.04 -9.90
C GLU A 17 13.34 -29.31 -11.20
N GLY A 18 14.43 -28.53 -11.12
CA GLY A 18 15.23 -28.18 -12.30
C GLY A 18 14.92 -26.85 -12.98
N ALA A 19 15.08 -25.73 -12.27
CA ALA A 19 15.72 -24.48 -12.74
C ALA A 19 15.37 -23.34 -11.75
N MET A 20 15.91 -23.41 -10.54
CA MET A 20 15.98 -22.23 -9.67
C MET A 20 16.95 -21.25 -10.30
N ASP A 21 16.38 -20.23 -10.95
CA ASP A 21 17.05 -19.00 -11.35
C ASP A 21 17.62 -18.33 -10.08
N SER A 22 18.90 -18.64 -9.80
CA SER A 22 19.64 -18.26 -8.60
C SER A 22 20.06 -16.78 -8.58
N THR A 23 19.39 -15.92 -9.34
CA THR A 23 19.76 -14.49 -9.50
C THR A 23 18.81 -13.52 -8.77
N LEU A 24 17.63 -13.97 -8.30
CA LEU A 24 16.59 -13.11 -7.71
C LEU A 24 16.67 -12.92 -6.18
N SER A 25 17.59 -13.60 -5.50
CA SER A 25 17.74 -13.55 -4.03
C SER A 25 18.63 -12.38 -3.56
N HIS A 26 19.67 -12.04 -4.33
CA HIS A 26 20.70 -11.08 -3.89
C HIS A 26 20.30 -9.59 -3.96
N ASN A 27 19.21 -9.23 -4.65
CA ASN A 27 18.81 -7.83 -4.88
C ASN A 27 17.75 -7.28 -3.91
N LYS A 28 17.11 -8.13 -3.09
CA LYS A 28 16.06 -7.71 -2.15
C LYS A 28 16.52 -6.69 -1.08
N PRO A 29 17.66 -6.85 -0.40
CA PRO A 29 18.08 -5.91 0.64
C PRO A 29 18.52 -4.57 0.06
N PHE A 30 19.20 -4.56 -1.10
CA PHE A 30 19.65 -3.34 -1.75
C PHE A 30 18.50 -2.44 -2.18
N ALA A 31 17.50 -2.99 -2.87
CA ALA A 31 16.35 -2.22 -3.31
C ALA A 31 15.41 -1.81 -2.14
N HIS A 32 15.49 -2.48 -0.99
CA HIS A 32 14.77 -2.06 0.22
C HIS A 32 15.45 -0.83 0.83
N MET A 33 16.76 -0.93 1.11
CA MET A 33 17.56 0.18 1.66
C MET A 33 17.55 1.42 0.76
N ALA A 34 17.52 1.24 -0.57
CA ALA A 34 17.44 2.35 -1.52
C ALA A 34 16.12 3.13 -1.39
N CYS A 35 14.97 2.43 -1.28
CA CYS A 35 13.67 3.08 -1.09
C CYS A 35 13.55 3.75 0.28
N GLU A 36 14.08 3.13 1.33
CA GLU A 36 14.13 3.69 2.69
C GLU A 36 14.95 4.99 2.71
N ARG A 37 16.17 4.96 2.16
CA ARG A 37 17.03 6.15 2.04
C ARG A 37 16.36 7.25 1.20
N TRP A 38 15.72 6.87 0.10
CA TRP A 38 14.96 7.78 -0.75
C TRP A 38 13.85 8.48 0.05
N LEU A 39 13.07 7.73 0.83
CA LEU A 39 12.01 8.27 1.68
C LEU A 39 12.57 9.27 2.71
N HIS A 40 13.57 8.86 3.49
CA HIS A 40 14.13 9.71 4.55
C HIS A 40 14.74 11.00 4.00
N ALA A 41 15.42 10.95 2.85
CA ALA A 41 15.93 12.16 2.20
C ALA A 41 14.82 13.19 1.89
N ARG A 42 13.64 12.74 1.45
CA ARG A 42 12.49 13.63 1.19
C ARG A 42 11.84 14.12 2.48
N LEU A 43 11.69 13.25 3.48
CA LEU A 43 11.14 13.64 4.78
C LEU A 43 12.03 14.66 5.51
N ASP A 44 13.35 14.51 5.41
CA ASP A 44 14.31 15.46 5.98
C ASP A 44 14.31 16.79 5.23
N ASN A 45 14.12 16.79 3.90
CA ASN A 45 13.88 18.04 3.16
C ASN A 45 12.61 18.74 3.66
N LEU A 46 11.49 18.02 3.78
CA LEU A 46 10.24 18.62 4.27
C LEU A 46 10.37 19.18 5.70
N ARG A 47 11.09 18.47 6.58
CA ARG A 47 11.37 18.93 7.94
C ARG A 47 12.22 20.19 7.94
N THR A 48 13.33 20.20 7.20
CA THR A 48 14.20 21.36 7.10
C THR A 48 13.45 22.57 6.52
N LYS A 49 12.69 22.39 5.42
CA LYS A 49 11.84 23.44 4.85
C LYS A 49 10.82 23.98 5.87
N SER A 50 10.20 23.12 6.67
CA SER A 50 9.27 23.56 7.72
C SER A 50 9.94 24.40 8.83
N VAL A 51 11.21 24.12 9.15
CA VAL A 51 12.00 24.90 10.13
C VAL A 51 12.40 26.26 9.55
N PHE A 52 12.79 26.32 8.28
CA PHE A 52 13.25 27.56 7.65
C PHE A 52 12.10 28.48 7.19
N ASN A 53 10.91 27.95 6.91
CA ASN A 53 9.74 28.73 6.48
C ASN A 53 9.14 29.65 7.57
N HIS A 54 9.58 29.56 8.82
CA HIS A 54 9.13 30.46 9.90
C HIS A 54 10.08 31.64 10.13
N ARG A 55 11.15 31.78 9.33
CA ARG A 55 12.06 32.92 9.38
C ARG A 55 12.22 33.51 7.99
N THR A 56 11.52 34.60 7.74
CA THR A 56 11.59 35.45 6.54
C THR A 56 12.93 36.16 6.34
N GLU A 57 14.06 35.60 6.80
CA GLU A 57 15.35 36.33 6.86
C GLU A 57 16.58 35.57 6.32
N TYR A 58 16.45 34.38 5.74
CA TYR A 58 17.62 33.71 5.14
C TYR A 58 17.47 33.58 3.63
N GLU A 59 17.89 34.64 2.96
CA GLU A 59 18.04 34.74 1.51
C GLU A 59 19.12 33.78 0.96
N TYR A 60 19.90 33.14 1.84
CA TYR A 60 20.94 32.16 1.48
C TYR A 60 20.94 30.97 2.45
N LEU A 61 20.69 29.77 1.93
CA LEU A 61 20.91 28.52 2.66
C LEU A 61 22.43 28.26 2.73
N PRO A 62 22.97 27.71 3.84
CA PRO A 62 24.37 27.30 3.88
C PRO A 62 24.70 26.35 2.72
N GLN A 63 25.82 26.57 2.01
CA GLN A 63 26.21 25.79 0.80
C GLN A 63 26.19 24.25 0.98
N LYS A 64 26.35 23.74 2.22
CA LYS A 64 26.24 22.31 2.53
C LYS A 64 24.79 21.79 2.46
N LEU A 65 23.82 22.62 2.76
CA LEU A 65 22.38 22.33 2.69
C LEU A 65 21.84 22.49 1.27
N GLU A 66 22.34 23.47 0.51
CA GLU A 66 22.01 23.61 -0.92
C GLU A 66 22.34 22.33 -1.71
N LYS A 67 23.50 21.71 -1.44
CA LYS A 67 23.90 20.44 -2.07
C LYS A 67 23.01 19.24 -1.72
N SER A 68 22.27 19.31 -0.62
CA SER A 68 21.36 18.26 -0.14
C SER A 68 19.90 18.54 -0.47
N PHE A 69 19.60 19.70 -1.06
CA PHE A 69 18.23 20.10 -1.35
C PHE A 69 17.74 19.33 -2.59
N VAL A 70 17.14 18.18 -2.36
CA VAL A 70 16.45 17.43 -3.41
C VAL A 70 15.10 18.06 -3.65
N ASP A 71 14.80 18.46 -4.89
CA ASP A 71 13.50 19.04 -5.22
C ASP A 71 12.37 18.07 -4.81
N PHE A 72 11.42 18.59 -4.04
CA PHE A 72 10.33 17.77 -3.52
C PHE A 72 9.19 17.77 -4.53
N ASN A 73 9.03 16.64 -5.22
CA ASN A 73 7.91 16.43 -6.12
C ASN A 73 6.85 15.53 -5.46
N VAL A 74 5.65 16.07 -5.32
CA VAL A 74 4.49 15.38 -4.70
C VAL A 74 4.10 14.09 -5.41
N LYS A 75 4.38 13.98 -6.73
CA LYS A 75 4.07 12.82 -7.57
C LYS A 75 5.28 11.91 -7.81
N GLU A 76 6.41 12.18 -7.15
CA GLU A 76 7.59 11.33 -7.29
C GLU A 76 7.29 9.93 -6.74
N LYS A 77 7.87 8.92 -7.41
CA LYS A 77 7.78 7.52 -6.99
C LYS A 77 9.16 6.93 -6.84
N ASN A 78 9.28 5.99 -5.92
CA ASN A 78 10.54 5.30 -5.67
C ASN A 78 10.88 4.32 -6.81
N ILE A 79 12.04 3.66 -6.75
CA ILE A 79 12.49 2.67 -7.75
C ILE A 79 11.56 1.45 -7.91
N ARG A 80 10.58 1.26 -7.01
CA ARG A 80 9.55 0.22 -7.07
C ARG A 80 8.21 0.74 -7.61
N GLY A 81 8.15 2.02 -8.00
CA GLY A 81 6.94 2.69 -8.48
C GLY A 81 5.95 3.03 -7.37
N GLU A 82 6.40 3.15 -6.12
CA GLU A 82 5.53 3.46 -4.98
C GLU A 82 5.58 4.95 -4.66
N THR A 83 4.43 5.51 -4.28
CA THR A 83 4.31 6.90 -3.82
C THR A 83 5.08 7.12 -2.51
N LEU A 84 5.31 8.39 -2.15
CA LEU A 84 5.88 8.77 -0.85
C LEU A 84 5.06 8.20 0.32
N ILE A 85 3.72 8.30 0.25
CA ILE A 85 2.82 7.78 1.29
C ILE A 85 2.96 6.26 1.40
N MET A 86 2.95 5.53 0.28
CA MET A 86 3.17 4.07 0.26
C MET A 86 4.51 3.67 0.87
N SER A 87 5.55 4.46 0.58
CA SER A 87 6.90 4.23 1.12
C SER A 87 6.90 4.37 2.64
N VAL A 88 6.19 5.36 3.21
CA VAL A 88 6.03 5.47 4.67
C VAL A 88 5.40 4.20 5.25
N ILE A 89 4.33 3.70 4.64
CA ILE A 89 3.63 2.50 5.13
C ILE A 89 4.55 1.27 5.12
N ARG A 90 5.44 1.16 4.12
CA ARG A 90 6.30 0.00 3.94
C ARG A 90 7.60 0.04 4.75
N TYR A 91 8.24 1.21 4.81
CA TYR A 91 9.63 1.33 5.26
C TYR A 91 9.76 1.98 6.64
N GLU A 92 8.78 2.77 7.08
CA GLU A 92 8.80 3.32 8.43
C GLU A 92 8.39 2.25 9.44
N LEU A 93 9.25 1.95 10.42
CA LEU A 93 8.99 0.88 11.40
C LEU A 93 8.02 1.32 12.50
N ASP A 94 8.04 2.60 12.88
CA ASP A 94 7.21 3.13 13.96
C ASP A 94 5.83 3.57 13.45
N LYS A 95 4.78 2.88 13.92
CA LYS A 95 3.38 3.17 13.57
C LYS A 95 2.94 4.58 13.96
N ALA A 96 3.45 5.13 15.06
CA ALA A 96 3.13 6.50 15.46
C ALA A 96 3.71 7.52 14.48
N ASN A 97 4.96 7.28 14.04
CA ASN A 97 5.61 8.12 13.03
C ASN A 97 4.96 7.99 11.66
N GLN A 98 4.47 6.81 11.28
CA GLN A 98 3.77 6.63 10.00
C GLN A 98 2.61 7.62 9.84
N VAL A 99 1.70 7.69 10.82
CA VAL A 99 0.55 8.62 10.77
C VAL A 99 1.03 10.07 10.70
N ARG A 100 2.06 10.42 11.48
CA ARG A 100 2.64 11.77 11.48
C ARG A 100 3.24 12.14 10.12
N TYR A 101 3.99 11.23 9.49
CA TYR A 101 4.58 11.45 8.17
C TYR A 101 3.53 11.50 7.08
N ILE A 102 2.52 10.63 7.13
CA ILE A 102 1.39 10.67 6.19
C ILE A 102 0.70 12.03 6.27
N ASN A 103 0.44 12.54 7.47
CA ASN A 103 -0.13 13.88 7.65
C ASN A 103 0.77 14.99 7.11
N LEU A 104 2.08 14.90 7.32
CA LEU A 104 3.04 15.84 6.75
C LEU A 104 2.98 15.84 5.22
N LEU A 105 2.97 14.65 4.61
CA LEU A 105 2.94 14.47 3.16
C LEU A 105 1.63 14.98 2.55
N ILE A 106 0.49 14.69 3.17
CA ILE A 106 -0.82 15.20 2.74
C ILE A 106 -0.84 16.72 2.79
N ARG A 107 -0.33 17.33 3.88
CA ARG A 107 -0.21 18.80 4.00
C ARG A 107 0.73 19.41 2.95
N SER A 108 1.73 18.66 2.49
CA SER A 108 2.59 19.07 1.37
C SER A 108 1.98 18.85 -0.02
N GLY A 109 0.76 18.31 -0.09
CA GLY A 109 0.02 18.14 -1.35
C GLY A 109 0.11 16.74 -1.98
N CYS A 110 0.63 15.73 -1.27
CA CYS A 110 0.57 14.35 -1.74
C CYS A 110 -0.86 13.81 -1.64
N ASP A 111 -1.35 13.16 -2.70
CA ASP A 111 -2.68 12.55 -2.73
C ASP A 111 -2.67 11.17 -2.04
N PRO A 112 -3.43 10.97 -0.94
CA PRO A 112 -3.53 9.69 -0.25
C PRO A 112 -4.28 8.59 -1.05
N SER A 113 -4.86 8.93 -2.20
CA SER A 113 -5.52 7.98 -3.10
C SER A 113 -4.62 7.53 -4.27
N GLU A 114 -3.43 8.13 -4.44
CA GLU A 114 -2.58 7.85 -5.60
C GLU A 114 -2.01 6.41 -5.56
N PRO A 115 -2.23 5.61 -6.61
CA PRO A 115 -1.80 4.22 -6.61
C PRO A 115 -0.32 4.03 -7.01
N ASP A 116 0.24 2.88 -6.64
CA ASP A 116 1.55 2.44 -7.15
C ASP A 116 1.49 2.13 -8.66
N GLU A 117 2.61 2.27 -9.36
CA GLU A 117 2.66 2.00 -10.81
C GLU A 117 2.60 0.51 -11.13
N ARG A 118 3.11 -0.32 -10.21
CA ARG A 118 3.34 -1.73 -10.49
C ARG A 118 2.05 -2.54 -10.37
N GLN A 119 1.26 -2.33 -9.33
CA GLN A 119 0.04 -3.10 -9.08
C GLN A 119 -1.24 -2.27 -9.06
N LEU A 120 -1.15 -0.95 -9.23
CA LEU A 120 -2.27 -0.02 -9.09
C LEU A 120 -2.96 -0.10 -7.71
N ARG A 121 -2.24 -0.53 -6.68
CA ARG A 121 -2.71 -0.55 -5.30
C ARG A 121 -2.72 0.86 -4.76
N THR A 122 -3.78 1.22 -4.03
CA THR A 122 -3.82 2.48 -3.27
C THR A 122 -3.14 2.33 -1.91
N PRO A 123 -2.73 3.44 -1.26
CA PRO A 123 -2.14 3.41 0.09
C PRO A 123 -2.97 2.64 1.10
N LEU A 124 -4.30 2.76 1.00
CA LEU A 124 -5.23 2.06 1.87
C LEU A 124 -5.21 0.53 1.63
N MET A 125 -5.15 0.07 0.37
CA MET A 125 -4.99 -1.35 0.08
C MET A 125 -3.68 -1.91 0.65
N LEU A 126 -2.59 -1.13 0.57
CA LEU A 126 -1.31 -1.54 1.16
C LEU A 126 -1.39 -1.62 2.69
N ALA A 127 -2.05 -0.67 3.34
CA ALA A 127 -2.26 -0.70 4.79
C ALA A 127 -3.04 -1.95 5.23
N CYS A 128 -4.10 -2.33 4.50
CA CYS A 128 -4.83 -3.57 4.75
C CYS A 128 -3.93 -4.82 4.53
N LEU A 129 -3.17 -4.86 3.44
CA LEU A 129 -2.25 -5.97 3.15
C LEU A 129 -1.18 -6.15 4.25
N MET A 130 -0.69 -5.04 4.80
CA MET A 130 0.29 -5.02 5.90
C MET A 130 -0.34 -5.17 7.29
N ARG A 131 -1.66 -5.38 7.37
CA ARG A 131 -2.42 -5.50 8.64
C ARG A 131 -2.19 -4.30 9.57
N ASN A 132 -2.09 -3.12 8.98
CA ASN A 132 -1.81 -1.88 9.69
C ASN A 132 -3.09 -1.07 9.88
N ASP A 133 -3.92 -1.54 10.81
CA ASP A 133 -5.26 -0.99 11.05
C ASP A 133 -5.20 0.50 11.45
N THR A 134 -4.17 0.90 12.20
CA THR A 134 -3.97 2.30 12.61
C THR A 134 -3.82 3.24 11.41
N VAL A 135 -3.01 2.85 10.42
CA VAL A 135 -2.85 3.64 9.20
C VAL A 135 -4.08 3.53 8.31
N ALA A 136 -4.70 2.35 8.23
CA ALA A 136 -5.90 2.15 7.42
C ALA A 136 -7.06 3.03 7.90
N HIS A 137 -7.36 3.04 9.20
CA HIS A 137 -8.36 3.94 9.78
C HIS A 137 -8.05 5.41 9.47
N HIS A 138 -6.79 5.81 9.64
CA HIS A 138 -6.38 7.19 9.36
C HIS A 138 -6.62 7.58 7.89
N LEU A 139 -6.23 6.72 6.95
CA LEU A 139 -6.42 6.95 5.52
C LEU A 139 -7.90 7.00 5.13
N ILE A 140 -8.75 6.14 5.69
CA ILE A 140 -10.20 6.17 5.45
C ILE A 140 -10.77 7.54 5.85
N MET A 141 -10.26 8.14 6.93
CA MET A 141 -10.67 9.46 7.40
C MET A 141 -10.20 10.63 6.52
N GLN A 142 -9.23 10.41 5.62
CA GLN A 142 -8.79 11.41 4.64
C GLN A 142 -9.68 11.47 3.39
N ASN A 143 -10.92 10.98 3.47
CA ASN A 143 -11.90 10.96 2.37
C ASN A 143 -11.37 10.35 1.05
N VAL A 144 -10.49 9.34 1.17
CA VAL A 144 -9.90 8.64 0.01
C VAL A 144 -10.94 7.90 -0.82
N ASN A 145 -10.59 7.65 -2.09
CA ASN A 145 -11.42 6.83 -2.98
C ASN A 145 -11.42 5.35 -2.54
N LEU A 146 -12.56 4.87 -2.05
CA LEU A 146 -12.74 3.47 -1.63
C LEU A 146 -13.09 2.53 -2.79
N MET A 147 -13.45 3.05 -3.97
CA MET A 147 -13.85 2.26 -5.15
C MET A 147 -12.68 1.94 -6.09
N ALA A 148 -11.47 2.41 -5.78
CA ALA A 148 -10.30 2.09 -6.57
C ALA A 148 -10.09 0.57 -6.61
N VAL A 149 -9.57 0.08 -7.74
CA VAL A 149 -9.24 -1.32 -7.96
C VAL A 149 -7.77 -1.46 -8.35
N ASP A 150 -7.14 -2.53 -7.87
CA ASP A 150 -5.80 -2.90 -8.31
C ASP A 150 -5.83 -3.55 -9.71
N LYS A 151 -4.65 -3.95 -10.23
CA LYS A 151 -4.55 -4.65 -11.54
C LYS A 151 -5.34 -5.97 -11.62
N MET A 152 -5.67 -6.57 -10.48
CA MET A 152 -6.46 -7.80 -10.42
C MET A 152 -7.95 -7.52 -10.23
N GLY A 153 -8.37 -6.25 -10.24
CA GLY A 153 -9.75 -5.85 -9.98
C GLY A 153 -10.14 -5.93 -8.50
N ASN A 154 -9.19 -6.07 -7.58
CA ASN A 154 -9.49 -6.13 -6.16
C ASN A 154 -9.75 -4.73 -5.60
N THR A 155 -10.87 -4.58 -4.89
CA THR A 155 -11.20 -3.36 -4.13
C THR A 155 -10.55 -3.39 -2.75
N VAL A 156 -10.51 -2.25 -2.06
CA VAL A 156 -10.07 -2.19 -0.66
C VAL A 156 -10.88 -3.12 0.25
N LEU A 157 -12.18 -3.29 -0.01
CA LEU A 157 -13.04 -4.19 0.76
C LEU A 157 -12.58 -5.65 0.63
N MET A 158 -12.12 -6.06 -0.55
CA MET A 158 -11.54 -7.39 -0.76
C MET A 158 -10.22 -7.55 0.00
N TYR A 159 -9.35 -6.54 0.02
CA TYR A 159 -8.13 -6.55 0.83
C TYR A 159 -8.44 -6.64 2.33
N ALA A 160 -9.43 -5.90 2.81
CA ALA A 160 -9.87 -5.96 4.20
C ALA A 160 -10.41 -7.36 4.56
N ALA A 161 -11.28 -7.93 3.72
CA ALA A 161 -11.79 -9.29 3.89
C ALA A 161 -10.67 -10.36 3.89
N MET A 162 -9.59 -10.12 3.13
CA MET A 162 -8.50 -11.08 3.03
C MET A 162 -7.50 -11.00 4.20
N TYR A 163 -7.19 -9.79 4.67
CA TYR A 163 -6.01 -9.57 5.50
C TYR A 163 -6.28 -8.87 6.83
N SER A 164 -7.38 -8.13 6.96
CA SER A 164 -7.60 -7.27 8.13
C SER A 164 -8.36 -7.97 9.27
N GLN A 165 -8.35 -7.33 10.44
CA GLN A 165 -9.19 -7.74 11.56
C GLN A 165 -10.65 -7.34 11.33
N SER A 166 -11.57 -8.06 11.97
CA SER A 166 -13.02 -7.82 11.85
C SER A 166 -13.41 -6.37 12.14
N SER A 167 -12.68 -5.68 13.05
CA SER A 167 -12.93 -4.27 13.39
C SER A 167 -12.69 -3.31 12.21
N LEU A 168 -11.58 -3.44 11.47
CA LEU A 168 -11.30 -2.59 10.32
C LEU A 168 -12.28 -2.88 9.18
N LEU A 169 -12.61 -4.16 8.96
CA LEU A 169 -13.60 -4.57 7.97
C LEU A 169 -14.96 -3.94 8.25
N ASN A 170 -15.44 -4.01 9.50
CA ASN A 170 -16.72 -3.42 9.90
C ASN A 170 -16.72 -1.90 9.69
N PHE A 171 -15.65 -1.21 10.12
CA PHE A 171 -15.53 0.23 9.91
C PHE A 171 -15.54 0.61 8.42
N LEU A 172 -14.85 -0.16 7.58
CA LEU A 172 -14.86 0.07 6.14
C LEU A 172 -16.25 -0.17 5.52
N VAL A 173 -16.98 -1.18 5.97
CA VAL A 173 -18.37 -1.45 5.54
C VAL A 173 -19.30 -0.31 5.93
N GLU A 174 -19.17 0.21 7.15
CA GLU A 174 -19.93 1.39 7.62
C GLU A 174 -19.64 2.61 6.75
N GLU A 175 -18.36 2.90 6.49
CA GLU A 175 -17.95 4.04 5.65
C GLU A 175 -18.40 3.88 4.20
N LEU A 176 -18.34 2.68 3.64
CA LEU A 176 -18.85 2.39 2.30
C LEU A 176 -20.37 2.60 2.21
N THR A 177 -21.10 2.15 3.22
CA THR A 177 -22.56 2.32 3.30
C THR A 177 -22.92 3.79 3.45
N ARG A 178 -22.21 4.51 4.33
CA ARG A 178 -22.38 5.95 4.57
C ARG A 178 -22.11 6.78 3.31
N ARG A 179 -21.12 6.38 2.50
CA ARG A 179 -20.77 7.04 1.23
C ARG A 179 -21.57 6.53 0.03
N TRP A 180 -22.58 5.68 0.24
CA TRP A 180 -23.42 5.08 -0.80
C TRP A 180 -22.64 4.28 -1.86
N CYS A 181 -21.54 3.65 -1.45
CA CYS A 181 -20.68 2.84 -2.32
C CYS A 181 -21.15 1.38 -2.38
N ILE A 182 -22.42 1.15 -2.74
CA ILE A 182 -23.04 -0.19 -2.75
C ILE A 182 -22.36 -1.13 -3.78
N GLU A 183 -21.80 -0.56 -4.85
CA GLU A 183 -21.12 -1.34 -5.88
C GLU A 183 -19.93 -2.13 -5.35
N ALA A 184 -19.17 -1.63 -4.36
CA ALA A 184 -18.02 -2.36 -3.81
C ALA A 184 -18.35 -3.74 -3.27
N PHE A 185 -19.57 -3.96 -2.80
CA PHE A 185 -20.01 -5.25 -2.26
C PHE A 185 -20.25 -6.27 -3.38
N ARG A 186 -20.66 -5.80 -4.57
CA ARG A 186 -21.04 -6.62 -5.72
C ARG A 186 -19.91 -6.77 -6.73
N THR A 187 -18.93 -5.86 -6.72
CA THR A 187 -17.76 -5.92 -7.59
C THR A 187 -17.08 -7.27 -7.47
N LYS A 188 -16.75 -7.86 -8.62
CA LYS A 188 -15.95 -9.07 -8.73
C LYS A 188 -14.58 -8.70 -9.24
N ASN A 189 -13.55 -9.30 -8.64
CA ASN A 189 -12.20 -9.21 -9.19
C ASN A 189 -12.08 -10.05 -10.47
N LEU A 190 -10.91 -10.05 -11.11
CA LEU A 190 -10.66 -10.82 -12.33
C LEU A 190 -10.83 -12.34 -12.14
N MET A 191 -10.79 -12.84 -10.91
CA MET A 191 -11.02 -14.24 -10.57
C MET A 191 -12.50 -14.56 -10.31
N GLY A 192 -13.40 -13.57 -10.43
CA GLY A 192 -14.83 -13.72 -10.22
C GLY A 192 -15.28 -13.66 -8.76
N TYR A 193 -14.38 -13.33 -7.82
CA TYR A 193 -14.67 -13.28 -6.40
C TYR A 193 -15.16 -11.91 -5.94
N THR A 194 -16.21 -11.90 -5.11
CA THR A 194 -16.66 -10.75 -4.33
C THR A 194 -15.92 -10.70 -2.99
N ALA A 195 -15.96 -9.55 -2.30
CA ALA A 195 -15.37 -9.43 -0.97
C ALA A 195 -15.96 -10.45 0.03
N GLU A 196 -17.28 -10.68 -0.02
CA GLU A 196 -17.96 -11.69 0.80
C GLU A 196 -17.44 -13.12 0.52
N SER A 197 -17.26 -13.46 -0.77
CA SER A 197 -16.75 -14.79 -1.14
C SER A 197 -15.31 -15.01 -0.66
N LEU A 198 -14.49 -13.95 -0.64
CA LEU A 198 -13.13 -13.99 -0.09
C LEU A 198 -13.14 -14.10 1.44
N ALA A 199 -14.01 -13.36 2.13
CA ALA A 199 -14.16 -13.45 3.58
C ALA A 199 -14.51 -14.87 4.02
N ARG A 200 -15.54 -15.47 3.40
CA ARG A 200 -15.93 -16.87 3.70
C ARG A 200 -14.81 -17.87 3.44
N LYS A 201 -14.05 -17.67 2.36
CA LYS A 201 -12.92 -18.52 2.04
C LYS A 201 -11.85 -18.43 3.12
N ASN A 202 -11.56 -17.23 3.62
CA ASN A 202 -10.57 -17.02 4.68
C ASN A 202 -11.03 -17.48 6.05
N GLU A 203 -12.29 -17.30 6.42
CA GLU A 203 -12.84 -17.84 7.67
C GLU A 203 -12.75 -19.37 7.70
N ARG A 204 -13.03 -20.05 6.58
CA ARG A 204 -12.82 -21.51 6.47
C ARG A 204 -11.38 -21.94 6.70
N TYR A 205 -10.41 -21.12 6.30
CA TYR A 205 -8.99 -21.38 6.59
C TYR A 205 -8.58 -21.02 8.01
N MET A 206 -9.29 -20.11 8.68
CA MET A 206 -9.01 -19.73 10.07
C MET A 206 -9.40 -20.82 11.07
N PHE A 207 -10.41 -21.65 10.76
CA PHE A 207 -10.85 -22.77 11.60
C PHE A 207 -10.20 -24.12 11.24
N SER A 208 -9.30 -24.17 10.25
CA SER A 208 -8.66 -25.40 9.79
C SER A 208 -7.16 -25.52 10.13
N MET A 209 -6.67 -24.74 11.10
CA MET A 209 -5.33 -24.85 11.69
C MET A 209 -5.45 -25.15 13.18
#